data_AF-A0A3B0CEQ5-F1
#
_entry.id   AF-A0A3B0CEQ5-F1
#
_cell.length_a   1.000
_cell.length_b   1.000
_cell.length_c   1.000
_cell.angle_alpha   90.00
_cell.angle_beta   90.00
_cell.angle_gamma   90.00
#
_symmetry.space_group_name_H-M   'P 1'
#
loop_
_entity.id
_entity.type
_entity.pdbx_description
1 polymer ?
#
loop_
_entity_poly.entity_id
_entity_poly.type
_entity_poly.pdbx_seq_one_letter_code
_entity_poly.pdbx_strand_id
1 'polypeptide(L)'
;MIDLYMDDARACPKGFVLAKNAAECNELLLGCDVRVLSLDYDLGWNEPTGMDVVRFIVTERKYPAVIYLHTSSAAGKQAMYQALYMNKPPHVRIYNHPAPDRVLHQIAEGNFQVENDGEAALQ
;
A
#
# COMPACT_ATOMS: atom_id res chain seq x y z
N MET A 1 1.23 14.78 2.85
CA MET A 1 1.24 13.35 3.16
C MET A 1 -0.16 12.80 2.93
N ILE A 2 -0.30 11.70 2.19
CA ILE A 2 -1.59 11.05 1.89
C ILE A 2 -1.55 9.56 2.25
N ASP A 3 -2.72 8.96 2.43
CA ASP A 3 -2.89 7.51 2.44
C ASP A 3 -3.55 7.09 1.13
N LEU A 4 -2.95 6.15 0.41
CA LEU A 4 -3.32 5.76 -0.95
C LEU A 4 -3.97 4.38 -0.95
N TYR A 5 -5.14 4.27 -1.57
CA TYR A 5 -5.88 3.02 -1.77
C TYR A 5 -5.98 2.79 -3.27
N MET A 6 -5.35 1.72 -3.77
CA MET A 6 -5.40 1.36 -5.18
C MET A 6 -6.31 0.15 -5.38
N ASP A 7 -7.44 0.36 -6.04
CA ASP A 7 -8.49 -0.63 -6.25
C ASP A 7 -9.45 -0.13 -7.34
N ASP A 8 -9.86 -1.01 -8.25
CA ASP A 8 -10.81 -0.68 -9.33
C ASP A 8 -12.27 -0.86 -8.87
N ALA A 9 -12.54 -1.82 -7.97
CA ALA A 9 -13.87 -2.32 -7.66
C ALA A 9 -14.40 -1.92 -6.27
N ARG A 10 -13.59 -1.99 -5.21
CA ARG A 10 -14.05 -1.75 -3.83
C ARG A 10 -14.21 -0.26 -3.54
N ALA A 11 -15.04 0.05 -2.54
CA ALA A 11 -15.20 1.40 -2.04
C ALA A 11 -13.91 1.85 -1.34
N CYS A 12 -13.44 3.06 -1.67
CA CYS A 12 -12.29 3.66 -1.00
C CYS A 12 -12.62 3.97 0.47
N PRO A 13 -11.83 3.47 1.45
CA PRO A 13 -12.03 3.82 2.85
C PRO A 13 -11.86 5.33 3.10
N LYS A 14 -12.63 5.88 4.05
CA LYS A 14 -12.51 7.29 4.43
C LYS A 14 -11.08 7.61 4.88
N GLY A 15 -10.56 8.76 4.44
CA GLY A 15 -9.20 9.21 4.74
C GLY A 15 -8.16 8.78 3.69
N PHE A 16 -8.50 7.84 2.81
CA PHE A 16 -7.67 7.48 1.68
C PHE A 16 -7.99 8.29 0.42
N VAL A 17 -6.96 8.51 -0.39
CA VAL A 17 -7.07 8.91 -1.79
C VAL A 17 -7.15 7.64 -2.64
N LEU A 18 -8.09 7.59 -3.59
CA LEU A 18 -8.29 6.45 -4.47
C LEU A 18 -7.44 6.59 -5.74
N ALA A 19 -6.70 5.55 -6.10
CA ALA A 19 -6.20 5.32 -7.45
C ALA A 19 -6.99 4.17 -8.08
N LYS A 20 -7.62 4.41 -9.24
CA LYS A 20 -8.46 3.41 -9.91
C LYS A 20 -7.68 2.41 -10.75
N ASN A 21 -6.43 2.71 -11.09
CA ASN A 21 -5.56 1.86 -11.89
C ASN A 21 -4.09 2.08 -11.52
N ALA A 22 -3.21 1.29 -12.11
CA ALA A 22 -1.77 1.35 -11.86
C ALA A 22 -1.13 2.70 -12.26
N ALA A 23 -1.61 3.34 -13.34
CA ALA A 23 -1.06 4.60 -13.81
C ALA A 23 -1.31 5.73 -12.80
N GLU A 24 -2.56 5.89 -12.34
CA GLU A 24 -2.92 6.85 -11.30
C GLU A 24 -2.15 6.60 -9.99
N CYS A 25 -1.98 5.33 -9.63
CA CYS A 25 -1.20 4.95 -8.44
C CYS A 25 0.26 5.40 -8.56
N ASN A 26 0.89 5.14 -9.71
CA ASN A 26 2.27 5.55 -9.97
C ASN A 26 2.43 7.07 -10.00
N GLU A 27 1.49 7.81 -10.60
CA GLU A 27 1.49 9.28 -10.59
C GLU A 27 1.44 9.83 -9.16
N LEU A 28 0.57 9.29 -8.32
CA LEU A 28 0.46 9.68 -6.92
C LEU A 28 1.71 9.31 -6.11
N LEU A 29 2.33 8.15 -6.37
CA LEU A 29 3.60 7.75 -5.76
C LEU A 29 4.77 8.66 -6.17
N LEU A 30 4.75 9.24 -7.37
CA LEU A 30 5.77 10.18 -7.82
C LEU A 30 5.59 11.57 -7.20
N GLY A 31 4.34 12.07 -7.24
CA GLY A 31 4.02 13.46 -6.94
C GLY A 31 3.63 13.74 -5.49
N CYS A 32 3.27 12.72 -4.72
CA CYS A 32 2.84 12.87 -3.34
C CYS A 32 3.77 12.14 -2.37
N ASP A 33 3.81 12.64 -1.14
CA ASP A 33 4.35 11.93 0.00
C ASP A 33 3.30 10.92 0.50
N VAL A 34 3.46 9.64 0.13
CA VAL A 34 2.51 8.56 0.46
C VAL A 34 2.95 7.87 1.75
N ARG A 35 2.12 7.93 2.79
CA ARG A 35 2.39 7.29 4.08
C ARG A 35 1.96 5.83 4.09
N VAL A 36 0.68 5.59 3.81
CA VAL A 36 0.11 4.23 3.71
C VAL A 36 -0.25 3.96 2.26
N LEU A 37 0.10 2.78 1.76
CA LEU A 37 -0.42 2.24 0.50
C LEU A 37 -1.17 0.94 0.77
N SER A 38 -2.45 0.92 0.44
CA SER A 38 -3.25 -0.29 0.36
C SER A 38 -3.32 -0.72 -1.10
N LEU A 39 -2.82 -1.92 -1.43
CA LEU A 39 -2.59 -2.37 -2.79
C LEU A 39 -3.42 -3.61 -3.17
N ASP A 40 -4.26 -3.49 -4.21
CA ASP A 40 -4.85 -4.65 -4.90
C ASP A 40 -3.91 -5.18 -5.99
N TYR A 41 -4.03 -6.46 -6.32
CA TYR A 41 -3.37 -7.08 -7.46
C TYR A 41 -4.22 -7.01 -8.73
N ASP A 42 -5.51 -7.32 -8.62
CA ASP A 42 -6.42 -7.46 -9.75
C ASP A 42 -7.07 -6.11 -10.04
N LEU A 43 -6.76 -5.47 -11.18
CA LEU A 43 -7.30 -4.15 -11.55
C LEU A 43 -8.17 -4.19 -12.82
N GLY A 44 -8.80 -5.34 -13.06
CA GLY A 44 -9.63 -5.57 -14.24
C GLY A 44 -8.93 -6.33 -15.38
N TRP A 45 -9.71 -6.65 -16.41
CA TRP A 45 -9.25 -7.44 -17.54
C TRP A 45 -8.30 -6.64 -18.44
N ASN A 46 -7.13 -7.21 -18.74
CA ASN A 46 -6.11 -6.62 -19.62
C ASN A 46 -5.54 -5.27 -19.12
N GLU A 47 -5.69 -4.99 -17.82
CA GLU A 47 -5.06 -3.86 -17.17
C GLU A 47 -3.72 -4.27 -16.53
N PRO A 48 -2.76 -3.34 -16.37
CA PRO A 48 -1.62 -3.55 -15.51
C PRO A 48 -2.07 -3.94 -14.10
N THR A 49 -1.35 -4.85 -13.48
CA THR A 49 -1.69 -5.40 -12.16
C THR A 49 -1.01 -4.63 -11.05
N GLY A 50 -1.38 -4.92 -9.79
CA GLY A 50 -0.61 -4.43 -8.64
C GLY A 50 0.86 -4.83 -8.67
N MET A 51 1.23 -5.91 -9.36
CA MET A 51 2.63 -6.29 -9.54
C MET A 51 3.42 -5.25 -10.37
N ASP A 52 2.76 -4.58 -11.31
CA ASP A 52 3.39 -3.53 -12.12
C ASP A 52 3.67 -2.28 -11.27
N VAL A 53 2.77 -1.95 -10.33
CA VAL A 53 3.01 -0.91 -9.32
C VAL A 53 4.13 -1.32 -8.35
N VAL A 54 4.20 -2.58 -7.93
CA VAL A 54 5.33 -3.07 -7.12
C VAL A 54 6.66 -2.90 -7.86
N ARG A 55 6.74 -3.29 -9.13
CA ARG A 55 7.95 -3.09 -9.94
C ARG A 55 8.32 -1.62 -10.03
N PHE A 56 7.33 -0.75 -10.23
CA PHE A 56 7.52 0.69 -10.25
C PHE A 56 8.09 1.23 -8.93
N ILE A 57 7.50 0.87 -7.79
CA ILE A 57 7.98 1.23 -6.44
C ILE A 57 9.45 0.83 -6.25
N VAL A 58 9.81 -0.39 -6.66
CA VAL A 58 11.18 -0.89 -6.54
C VAL A 58 12.15 -0.09 -7.43
N THR A 59 11.80 0.11 -8.71
CA THR A 59 12.65 0.79 -9.69
C THR A 59 12.87 2.26 -9.32
N GLU A 60 11.80 2.99 -9.02
CA GLU A 60 11.83 4.42 -8.71
C GLU A 60 12.18 4.72 -7.24
N ARG A 61 12.33 3.67 -6.42
CA ARG A 61 12.55 3.75 -4.97
C ARG A 61 11.50 4.60 -4.24
N LYS A 62 10.26 4.58 -4.72
CA LYS A 62 9.12 5.31 -4.16
C LYS A 62 8.36 4.45 -3.16
N TYR A 63 8.97 4.20 -2.00
CA TYR A 63 8.38 3.38 -0.95
C TYR A 63 7.52 4.20 0.02
N PRO A 64 6.23 3.87 0.20
CA PRO A 64 5.45 4.29 1.34
C PRO A 64 6.03 3.72 2.65
N ALA A 65 5.74 4.39 3.77
CA ALA A 65 6.17 3.91 5.09
C ALA A 65 5.49 2.58 5.47
N VAL A 66 4.23 2.40 5.09
CA VAL A 66 3.44 1.19 5.35
C VAL A 66 2.72 0.73 4.08
N ILE A 67 2.80 -0.57 3.78
CA ILE A 67 2.13 -1.19 2.65
C ILE A 67 1.24 -2.35 3.14
N TYR A 68 -0.04 -2.33 2.82
CA TYR A 68 -1.00 -3.41 3.05
C TYR A 68 -1.41 -4.05 1.72
N LEU A 69 -1.55 -5.37 1.68
CA LEU A 69 -2.00 -6.11 0.50
C LEU A 69 -3.45 -6.57 0.68
N HIS A 70 -4.38 -5.98 -0.06
CA HIS A 70 -5.83 -6.21 0.10
C HIS A 70 -6.46 -6.99 -1.06
N THR A 71 -5.70 -7.86 -1.71
CA THR A 71 -6.15 -8.61 -2.87
C THR A 71 -6.77 -9.98 -2.55
N SER A 72 -7.68 -10.43 -3.40
CA SER A 72 -8.21 -11.81 -3.44
C SER A 72 -7.30 -12.80 -4.16
N SER A 73 -6.38 -12.34 -5.03
CA SER A 73 -5.45 -13.21 -5.74
C SER A 73 -4.34 -13.70 -4.81
N ALA A 74 -4.44 -14.93 -4.31
CA ALA A 74 -3.43 -15.50 -3.41
C ALA A 74 -2.02 -15.53 -4.03
N ALA A 75 -1.93 -15.92 -5.31
CA ALA A 75 -0.67 -15.96 -6.05
C ALA A 75 -0.11 -14.55 -6.29
N GLY A 76 -0.97 -13.61 -6.69
CA GLY A 76 -0.58 -12.22 -6.90
C GLY A 76 -0.10 -11.55 -5.61
N LYS A 77 -0.82 -11.78 -4.50
CA LYS A 77 -0.43 -11.30 -3.17
C LYS A 77 0.94 -11.80 -2.75
N GLN A 78 1.20 -13.09 -2.93
CA GLN A 78 2.48 -13.71 -2.58
C GLN A 78 3.63 -13.13 -3.41
N ALA A 79 3.42 -12.96 -4.72
CA ALA A 79 4.42 -12.38 -5.62
C ALA A 79 4.76 -10.93 -5.26
N MET A 80 3.73 -10.09 -5.02
CA MET A 80 3.91 -8.71 -4.58
C MET A 80 4.65 -8.62 -3.25
N TYR A 81 4.23 -9.43 -2.27
CA TYR A 81 4.85 -9.46 -0.95
C TYR A 81 6.34 -9.82 -1.04
N GLN A 82 6.69 -10.87 -1.78
CA GLN A 82 8.08 -11.30 -1.95
C GLN A 82 8.94 -10.21 -2.61
N ALA A 83 8.44 -9.63 -3.71
CA ALA A 83 9.19 -8.61 -4.44
C ALA A 83 9.43 -7.35 -3.59
N LEU A 84 8.40 -6.87 -2.87
CA LEU A 84 8.57 -5.74 -1.97
C LEU A 84 9.51 -6.09 -0.81
N TYR A 85 9.35 -7.25 -0.17
CA TYR A 85 10.15 -7.64 0.99
C TYR A 85 11.65 -7.76 0.67
N MET A 86 11.99 -8.25 -0.51
CA MET A 86 13.39 -8.40 -0.95
C MET A 86 14.07 -7.06 -1.27
N ASN A 87 13.30 -5.99 -1.52
CA ASN A 87 13.84 -4.71 -1.98
C ASN A 87 13.56 -3.53 -1.04
N LYS A 88 12.69 -3.71 -0.04
CA LYS A 88 12.27 -2.62 0.85
C LYS A 88 13.45 -2.09 1.69
N PRO A 89 13.51 -0.78 1.96
CA PRO A 89 14.31 -0.23 3.04
C PRO A 89 13.92 -0.82 4.41
N PRO A 90 14.82 -0.80 5.42
CA PRO A 90 14.53 -1.33 6.75
C PRO A 90 13.29 -0.74 7.42
N HIS A 91 13.09 0.58 7.29
CA HIS A 91 12.00 1.32 7.93
C HIS A 91 10.61 1.10 7.28
N VAL A 92 10.55 0.49 6.10
CA VAL A 92 9.28 0.23 5.41
C VAL A 92 8.63 -1.02 5.96
N ARG A 93 7.34 -0.94 6.29
CA ARG A 93 6.55 -2.06 6.81
C ARG A 93 5.64 -2.61 5.73
N ILE A 94 5.62 -3.93 5.57
CA ILE A 94 4.75 -4.60 4.60
C ILE A 94 3.92 -5.64 5.34
N TYR A 95 2.61 -5.60 5.14
CA TYR A 95 1.65 -6.51 5.73
C TYR A 95 0.95 -7.32 4.64
N ASN A 96 1.04 -8.65 4.73
CA ASN A 96 0.43 -9.59 3.78
C ASN A 96 -1.09 -9.80 4.04
N HIS A 97 -1.77 -8.73 4.45
CA HIS A 97 -3.18 -8.68 4.79
C HIS A 97 -3.72 -7.26 4.52
N PRO A 98 -5.04 -7.09 4.35
CA PRO A 98 -5.65 -5.76 4.28
C PRO A 98 -5.40 -4.96 5.56
N ALA A 99 -5.51 -3.64 5.48
CA ALA A 99 -5.47 -2.78 6.66
C ALA A 99 -6.57 -3.22 7.66
N PRO A 100 -6.23 -3.53 8.92
CA PRO A 100 -7.23 -3.89 9.92
C PRO A 100 -8.18 -2.73 10.23
N ASP A 101 -9.40 -3.01 10.70
CA ASP A 101 -10.42 -1.99 11.00
C ASP A 101 -9.92 -0.87 11.91
N ARG A 102 -9.10 -1.20 12.93
CA ARG A 102 -8.48 -0.19 13.81
C ARG A 102 -7.65 0.84 13.04
N VAL A 103 -6.90 0.39 12.03
CA VAL A 103 -6.04 1.23 11.20
C VAL A 103 -6.90 2.09 10.28
N LEU A 104 -7.92 1.49 9.65
CA LEU A 104 -8.88 2.22 8.83
C LEU A 104 -9.57 3.34 9.63
N HIS A 105 -9.99 3.04 10.86
CA HIS A 105 -10.61 4.03 11.76
C HIS A 105 -9.64 5.17 12.12
N GLN A 106 -8.41 4.83 12.51
CA GLN A 106 -7.38 5.83 12.83
C GLN A 106 -7.05 6.73 11.64
N ILE A 107 -7.00 6.18 10.42
CA ILE A 107 -6.80 6.96 9.19
C ILE A 107 -8.01 7.87 8.93
N ALA A 108 -9.22 7.35 9.06
CA ALA A 108 -10.45 8.12 8.86
C ALA A 108 -10.62 9.29 9.85
N GLU A 109 -10.05 9.17 11.05
CA GLU A 109 -10.01 10.22 12.08
C GLU A 109 -8.80 11.15 11.99
N GLY A 110 -7.81 10.83 11.14
CA GLY A 110 -6.57 11.60 11.03
C GLY A 110 -5.55 11.34 12.16
N ASN A 111 -5.76 10.29 12.96
CA ASN A 111 -4.96 9.96 14.13
C ASN A 111 -3.94 8.82 13.89
N PHE A 112 -3.88 8.26 12.69
CA PHE A 112 -2.93 7.19 12.37
C PHE A 112 -1.48 7.69 12.43
N GLN A 113 -0.64 6.91 13.12
CA GLN A 113 0.80 7.14 13.21
C GLN A 113 1.53 5.87 12.78
N VAL A 114 2.62 6.05 12.04
CA VAL A 114 3.54 4.94 11.76
C VAL A 114 4.35 4.74 13.03
N GLU A 115 4.18 3.60 13.70
CA GLU A 115 4.95 3.34 14.92
C GLU A 115 6.44 3.32 14.55
N ASN A 116 7.27 3.91 15.40
CA ASN A 116 8.71 3.79 15.29
C ASN A 116 9.14 2.51 16.03
N ASP A 117 10.07 1.75 15.48
CA ASP A 117 10.59 0.51 16.10
C ASP A 117 11.30 0.74 17.47
N GLY A 118 11.28 1.96 18.01
CA GLY A 118 11.81 2.33 19.31
C GLY A 118 10.84 2.21 20.51
N GLU A 119 9.55 1.96 20.31
CA GLU A 119 8.57 1.84 21.42
C GLU A 119 8.08 0.41 21.69
N ALA A 120 8.33 -0.55 20.79
CA ALA A 120 7.88 -1.93 20.94
C ALA A 120 8.81 -2.83 21.80
N ALA A 121 9.74 -2.25 22.57
CA ALA A 121 10.68 -2.97 23.42
C ALA A 121 10.45 -2.76 24.94
N LEU A 122 9.30 -2.22 25.36
CA LEU A 122 8.93 -2.10 26.77
C LEU A 122 7.42 -2.25 26.98
N GLN A 123 6.90 -3.48 26.92
CA GLN A 123 5.78 -3.94 27.75
C GLN A 123 5.97 -5.42 28.10
#